data_AF-A0A371IDE3-F1
#
_entry.id   AF-A0A371IDE3-F1
#
_cell.length_a   1.000
_cell.length_b   1.000
_cell.length_c   1.000
_cell.angle_alpha   90.00
_cell.angle_beta   90.00
_cell.angle_gamma   90.00
#
_symmetry.space_group_name_H-M   'P 1'
#
loop_
_entity.id
_entity.type
_entity.pdbx_description
1 polymer ?
#
loop_
_entity_poly.entity_id
_entity_poly.type
_entity_poly.pdbx_seq_one_letter_code
_entity_poly.pdbx_strand_id
1 'polypeptide(L)'
;MGFAHIIPMLNETNFKVWKEAVAIVLGYMDFDLALRVEKPILTLDNLQEVKIKKWKCSNRTCLMIMKRLILEAFRDFIFESQR
;
A
#
# COMPACT_ATOMS: atom_id res chain seq x y z
N MET A 1 5.29 -4.85 14.24
CA MET A 1 4.52 -4.75 12.99
C MET A 1 3.04 -4.74 13.36
N GLY A 2 2.49 -3.55 13.64
CA GLY A 2 1.28 -3.43 14.48
C GLY A 2 -0.05 -3.58 13.77
N PHE A 3 -0.14 -3.39 12.45
CA PHE A 3 -1.44 -3.23 11.77
C PHE A 3 -1.83 -4.35 10.81
N ALA A 4 -0.97 -5.38 10.66
CA ALA A 4 -1.27 -6.52 9.78
C ALA A 4 -2.56 -7.26 10.18
N HIS A 5 -2.90 -7.25 11.48
CA HIS A 5 -4.12 -7.88 11.99
C HIS A 5 -5.42 -7.12 11.64
N ILE A 6 -5.32 -5.87 11.16
CA ILE A 6 -6.48 -5.03 10.80
C ILE A 6 -6.84 -5.21 9.32
N ILE A 7 -5.89 -5.68 8.51
CA ILE A 7 -6.08 -5.90 7.08
C ILE A 7 -6.53 -7.35 6.91
N PRO A 8 -7.74 -7.64 6.37
CA PRO A 8 -8.15 -9.00 6.10
C PRO A 8 -7.19 -9.64 5.09
N MET A 9 -7.05 -10.96 5.09
CA MET A 9 -6.26 -11.63 4.05
C MET A 9 -6.91 -11.44 2.69
N LEU A 10 -6.14 -11.12 1.64
CA LEU A 10 -6.70 -10.97 0.29
C LEU A 10 -7.16 -12.33 -0.25
N ASN A 11 -8.37 -12.38 -0.80
CA ASN A 11 -8.91 -13.55 -1.49
C ASN A 11 -9.71 -13.12 -2.74
N GLU A 12 -10.26 -14.10 -3.45
CA GLU A 12 -10.96 -13.89 -4.73
C GLU A 12 -12.20 -12.99 -4.64
N THR A 13 -12.82 -12.88 -3.46
CA THR A 13 -14.12 -12.20 -3.30
C THR A 13 -14.04 -10.88 -2.54
N ASN A 14 -12.96 -10.65 -1.78
CA ASN A 14 -12.91 -9.56 -0.81
C ASN A 14 -12.07 -8.35 -1.24
N PHE A 15 -11.65 -8.27 -2.50
CA PHE A 15 -10.74 -7.21 -2.99
C PHE A 15 -11.16 -5.80 -2.58
N LYS A 16 -12.46 -5.47 -2.63
CA LYS A 16 -12.97 -4.15 -2.24
C LYS A 16 -12.68 -3.84 -0.77
N VAL A 17 -13.02 -4.78 0.13
CA VAL A 17 -12.81 -4.64 1.58
C VAL A 17 -11.32 -4.62 1.91
N TRP A 18 -10.54 -5.49 1.28
CA TRP A 18 -9.07 -5.52 1.43
C TRP A 18 -8.45 -4.18 1.03
N LYS A 19 -8.82 -3.64 -0.13
CA LYS A 19 -8.30 -2.38 -0.65
C LYS A 19 -8.63 -1.21 0.28
N GLU A 20 -9.86 -1.15 0.79
CA GLU A 20 -10.29 -0.12 1.74
C GLU A 20 -9.49 -0.20 3.05
N ALA A 21 -9.32 -1.40 3.62
CA ALA A 21 -8.54 -1.60 4.84
C ALA A 21 -7.06 -1.20 4.66
N VAL A 22 -6.45 -1.58 3.53
CA VAL A 22 -5.08 -1.16 3.17
C VAL A 22 -4.98 0.36 3.08
N ALA A 23 -5.94 1.02 2.42
CA ALA A 23 -5.95 2.47 2.28
C ALA A 23 -6.08 3.19 3.63
N ILE A 24 -6.95 2.69 4.53
CA ILE A 24 -7.12 3.24 5.89
C ILE A 24 -5.82 3.12 6.68
N VAL A 25 -5.18 1.94 6.68
CA VAL A 25 -3.94 1.70 7.42
C VAL A 25 -2.79 2.56 6.88
N LEU A 26 -2.69 2.70 5.55
CA LEU A 26 -1.69 3.58 4.93
C LEU A 26 -1.94 5.06 5.25
N GLY A 27 -3.19 5.49 5.31
CA GLY A 27 -3.56 6.86 5.73
C GLY A 27 -3.24 7.11 7.19
N TYR A 28 -3.50 6.14 8.07
CA TYR A 28 -3.14 6.23 9.49
C TYR A 28 -1.62 6.36 9.71
N MET A 29 -0.81 5.81 8.81
CA MET A 29 0.66 5.87 8.88
C MET A 29 1.27 7.02 8.05
N ASP A 30 0.46 7.95 7.53
CA ASP A 30 0.89 9.05 6.65
C ASP A 30 1.64 8.59 5.38
N PHE A 31 1.34 7.38 4.91
CA PHE A 31 1.91 6.82 3.67
C PHE A 31 0.94 6.89 2.50
N ASP A 32 -0.29 7.38 2.65
CA ASP A 32 -1.32 7.43 1.61
C ASP A 32 -1.14 8.53 0.56
N LEU A 33 -0.13 9.40 0.68
CA LEU A 33 0.06 10.55 -0.23
C LEU A 33 0.05 10.14 -1.72
N ALA A 34 0.75 9.08 -2.09
CA ALA A 34 0.79 8.58 -3.46
C ALA A 34 -0.51 7.90 -3.93
N LEU A 35 -1.41 7.55 -3.02
CA LEU A 35 -2.74 7.03 -3.34
C LEU A 35 -3.75 8.15 -3.60
N ARG A 36 -3.51 9.34 -3.03
CA ARG A 36 -4.44 10.48 -3.09
C ARG A 36 -4.07 11.54 -4.11
N VAL A 37 -2.78 11.60 -4.45
CA VAL A 37 -2.24 12.62 -5.36
C VAL A 37 -1.55 11.92 -6.50
N GLU A 38 -1.85 12.37 -7.72
CA GLU A 38 -1.13 11.93 -8.92
C GLU A 38 0.36 12.23 -8.82
N LYS A 39 1.16 11.51 -9.62
CA LYS A 39 2.61 11.68 -9.64
C LYS A 39 2.96 13.15 -10.00
N PRO A 40 3.66 13.89 -9.12
CA PRO A 40 4.00 15.27 -9.41
C PRO A 40 5.01 15.36 -10.56
N ILE A 41 4.90 16.42 -11.36
CA ILE A 41 5.81 16.71 -12.48
C ILE A 41 7.03 17.47 -11.94
N LEU A 42 8.21 17.09 -12.42
CA LEU A 42 9.45 17.81 -12.10
C LEU A 42 9.39 19.22 -12.68
N THR A 43 9.47 20.22 -11.81
CA THR A 43 9.59 21.64 -12.15
C THR A 43 10.75 22.23 -11.34
N LEU A 44 11.32 23.35 -11.77
CA LEU A 44 12.55 23.93 -11.19
C LEU A 44 12.38 24.48 -9.75
N ASP A 45 11.17 24.44 -9.20
CA ASP A 45 10.86 24.98 -7.87
C ASP A 45 11.28 24.02 -6.74
N ASN A 46 12.07 24.52 -5.79
CA ASN A 46 12.51 23.79 -4.59
C ASN A 46 11.34 23.22 -3.77
N LEU A 47 10.19 23.91 -3.73
CA LEU A 47 8.98 23.42 -3.04
C LEU A 47 8.44 22.15 -3.71
N GLN A 48 8.57 22.05 -5.04
CA GLN A 48 8.15 20.90 -5.81
C GLN A 48 9.10 19.72 -5.59
N GLU A 49 10.39 19.96 -5.41
CA GLU A 49 11.35 18.92 -5.06
C GLU A 49 10.98 18.22 -3.73
N VAL A 50 10.61 18.99 -2.71
CA VAL A 50 10.16 18.45 -1.42
C VAL A 50 8.88 17.62 -1.57
N LYS A 51 7.90 18.13 -2.32
CA LYS A 51 6.65 17.38 -2.61
C LYS A 51 6.93 16.08 -3.36
N ILE A 52 7.81 16.10 -4.35
CA ILE A 52 8.22 14.92 -5.13
C ILE A 52 8.94 13.90 -4.24
N LYS A 53 9.85 14.34 -3.36
CA LYS A 53 10.53 13.45 -2.41
C LYS A 53 9.53 12.77 -1.47
N LYS A 54 8.58 13.52 -0.91
CA LYS A 54 7.51 12.96 -0.06
C LYS A 54 6.64 11.96 -0.84
N TRP A 55 6.20 12.31 -2.04
CA TRP A 55 5.41 11.43 -2.90
C TRP A 55 6.17 10.14 -3.23
N LYS A 56 7.45 10.23 -3.61
CA LYS A 56 8.31 9.06 -3.89
C LYS A 56 8.47 8.15 -2.67
N CYS A 57 8.67 8.74 -1.50
CA CYS A 57 8.78 7.99 -0.25
C CYS A 57 7.48 7.22 0.04
N SER A 58 6.34 7.92 0.04
CA SER A 58 5.01 7.32 0.21
C SER A 58 4.75 6.21 -0.83
N ASN A 59 4.98 6.47 -2.12
CA ASN A 59 4.79 5.48 -3.19
C ASN A 59 5.64 4.21 -2.97
N ARG A 60 6.92 4.39 -2.61
CA ARG A 60 7.81 3.26 -2.31
C ARG A 60 7.29 2.43 -1.14
N THR A 61 6.88 3.08 -0.04
CA THR A 61 6.41 2.40 1.16
C THR A 61 5.08 1.67 0.90
N CYS A 62 4.13 2.32 0.25
CA CYS A 62 2.86 1.72 -0.17
C CYS A 62 3.08 0.46 -1.01
N LEU A 63 3.96 0.53 -2.01
CA LEU A 63 4.27 -0.62 -2.87
C LEU A 63 4.90 -1.77 -2.08
N MET A 64 5.82 -1.49 -1.15
CA MET A 64 6.43 -2.53 -0.33
C MET A 64 5.40 -3.25 0.56
N ILE A 65 4.48 -2.50 1.17
CA ILE A 65 3.42 -3.05 2.01
C ILE A 65 2.44 -3.88 1.17
N MET A 66 1.92 -3.33 0.07
CA MET A 66 0.98 -4.05 -0.80
C MET A 66 1.59 -5.34 -1.36
N LYS A 67 2.84 -5.29 -1.85
CA LYS A 67 3.54 -6.49 -2.36
C LYS A 67 3.65 -7.57 -1.29
N ARG A 68 3.97 -7.19 -0.06
CA ARG A 68 4.08 -8.13 1.04
C ARG A 68 2.72 -8.77 1.38
N LEU A 69 1.67 -7.96 1.52
CA LEU A 69 0.33 -8.45 1.83
C LEU A 69 -0.22 -9.40 0.75
N ILE A 70 0.03 -9.07 -0.52
CA ILE A 70 -0.33 -9.94 -1.64
C ILE A 70 0.46 -11.25 -1.59
N LEU A 71 1.77 -11.19 -1.34
CA LEU A 71 2.61 -12.38 -1.24
C LEU A 71 2.18 -13.30 -0.09
N GLU A 72 1.82 -12.73 1.06
CA GLU A 72 1.30 -13.48 2.21
C GLU A 72 -0.02 -14.19 1.83
N ALA A 73 -0.95 -13.50 1.16
CA ALA A 73 -2.18 -14.09 0.65
C ALA A 73 -1.95 -15.31 -0.28
N PHE A 74 -1.01 -15.19 -1.21
CA PHE A 74 -0.71 -16.30 -2.13
C PHE A 74 0.04 -17.46 -1.49
N ARG A 75 0.89 -17.21 -0.48
CA ARG A 75 1.57 -18.29 0.24
C ARG A 75 0.57 -19.19 0.93
N ASP A 76 -0.38 -18.59 1.65
CA ASP A 76 -1.36 -19.36 2.42
C ASP A 76 -2.30 -20.13 1.49
N PHE A 77 -2.66 -19.56 0.34
CA PHE A 77 -3.41 -20.27 -0.71
C PHE A 77 -2.69 -21.54 -1.22
N ILE A 78 -1.38 -21.46 -1.46
CA ILE A 78 -0.59 -22.63 -1.91
C ILE A 78 -0.58 -23.72 -0.83
N PHE A 79 -0.49 -23.37 0.44
CA PHE A 79 -0.53 -24.36 1.53
C PHE A 79 -1.92 -24.98 1.73
N GLU A 80 -3.01 -24.24 1.52
CA GLU A 80 -4.37 -24.78 1.61
C GLU A 80 -4.72 -25.70 0.44
N SER A 81 -4.25 -25.40 -0.77
CA SER A 81 -4.52 -26.23 -1.97
C SER A 81 -3.78 -27.59 -2.00
N GLN A 82 -2.81 -27.80 -1.10
CA GLN A 82 -2.05 -29.06 -0.99
C GLN A 82 -2.60 -30.01 0.09
N ARG A 83 -3.77 -29.72 0.65
CA ARG A 83 -4.45 -30.51 1.67
C ARG A 83 -5.69 -31.20 1.11
#